data_AF-A0A3R6TZ96-F1
#
_entry.id   AF-A0A3R6TZ96-F1
#
_cell.length_a   1.000
_cell.length_b   1.000
_cell.length_c   1.000
_cell.angle_alpha   90.00
_cell.angle_beta   90.00
_cell.angle_gamma   90.00
#
_symmetry.space_group_name_H-M   'P 1'
#
loop_
_entity.id
_entity.type
_entity.pdbx_description
1 polymer ?
#
loop_
_entity_poly.entity_id
_entity_poly.type
_entity_poly.pdbx_seq_one_letter_code
_entity_poly.pdbx_strand_id
1 'polypeptide(L)'
;MVRKIEACGVEKDTMINNLIIRQETEEDYKKTELMIMRSFWNKYWPGCTEHLLTRIIRDSQEYIPEISRIAEIDGQIVGAIYYTKAWIVDGKSRHEIATFGPLAVEPTWEGNDIGGALMRETIKLAQKQGIAGIVIIGEPYYYPRFGFERASKYKITDARGKSFDEIMVLPLNADFSLIRGKLIESSDFEKLGDEAALLRISEEFPEYRKVKVKEGFMQIFEQHLGVVESVENDIYNVRYWEKLIPAKLAGDINEKPKAGSDVRFKWNHGGESEITMVFKNLLEE
;
A
#
# COMPACT_ATOMS: atom_id res chain seq x y z
N MET A 1 40.64 18.93 6.59
CA MET A 1 39.53 19.37 5.72
C MET A 1 38.50 18.24 5.70
N VAL A 2 37.60 18.22 6.68
CA VAL A 2 36.66 17.12 6.90
C VAL A 2 35.36 17.49 6.17
N ARG A 3 35.01 16.73 5.13
CA ARG A 3 33.72 16.86 4.45
C ARG A 3 32.63 16.43 5.44
N LYS A 4 31.76 17.37 5.82
CA LYS A 4 30.51 17.09 6.51
C LYS A 4 29.69 16.18 5.59
N ILE A 5 29.27 15.04 6.13
CA ILE A 5 28.21 14.21 5.56
C ILE A 5 26.94 15.04 5.71
N GLU A 6 26.43 15.58 4.60
CA GLU A 6 25.12 16.22 4.58
C GLU A 6 24.09 15.15 4.91
N ALA A 7 23.39 15.33 6.03
CA ALA A 7 22.18 14.59 6.33
C ALA A 7 21.24 14.78 5.12
N CYS A 8 20.75 13.66 4.58
CA CYS A 8 19.81 13.63 3.47
C CYS A 8 18.46 14.20 3.95
N GLY A 9 18.40 15.52 4.06
CA GLY A 9 17.24 16.31 4.41
C GLY A 9 16.97 17.25 3.25
N VAL A 10 16.45 16.71 2.14
CA VAL A 10 15.76 17.56 1.17
C VAL A 10 14.44 17.94 1.85
N GLU A 11 14.17 19.24 1.98
CA GLU A 11 12.96 19.75 2.62
C GLU A 11 11.73 19.07 1.98
N LYS A 12 10.84 18.52 2.83
CA LYS A 12 9.62 17.80 2.42
C LYS A 12 8.78 18.62 1.43
N ASP A 13 8.83 19.95 1.55
CA ASP A 13 8.17 20.91 0.67
C ASP A 13 8.77 20.97 -0.74
N THR A 14 10.09 20.83 -0.90
CA THR A 14 10.74 20.80 -2.23
C THR A 14 10.49 19.50 -2.99
N MET A 15 10.33 18.37 -2.30
CA MET A 15 10.11 17.06 -2.95
C MET A 15 8.68 16.89 -3.47
N ILE A 16 7.68 17.47 -2.80
CA ILE A 16 6.28 17.44 -3.26
C ILE A 16 6.06 18.35 -4.48
N ASN A 17 6.91 19.37 -4.69
CA ASN A 17 6.77 20.30 -5.82
C ASN A 17 6.91 19.63 -7.20
N ASN A 18 7.55 18.46 -7.28
CA ASN A 18 7.71 17.69 -8.51
C ASN A 18 6.76 16.47 -8.60
N LEU A 19 5.81 16.33 -7.66
CA LEU A 19 4.85 15.24 -7.70
C LEU A 19 3.89 15.40 -8.89
N ILE A 20 3.98 14.47 -9.84
CA ILE A 20 3.08 14.39 -10.99
C ILE A 20 2.10 13.25 -10.74
N ILE A 21 0.81 13.55 -10.71
CA ILE A 21 -0.25 12.55 -10.71
C ILE A 21 -0.84 12.48 -12.11
N ARG A 22 -0.76 11.30 -12.73
CA ARG A 22 -1.20 11.09 -14.11
C ARG A 22 -1.80 9.71 -14.32
N GLN A 23 -2.45 9.52 -15.46
CA GLN A 23 -2.86 8.20 -15.89
C GLN A 23 -1.62 7.37 -16.24
N GLU A 24 -1.71 6.06 -16.00
CA GLU A 24 -0.70 5.10 -16.38
C GLU A 24 -0.65 4.91 -17.90
N THR A 25 0.54 4.64 -18.42
CA THR A 25 0.79 4.20 -19.80
C THR A 25 1.46 2.82 -19.83
N GLU A 26 1.46 2.13 -20.97
CA GLU A 26 2.11 0.81 -21.09
C GLU A 26 3.61 0.83 -20.75
N GLU A 27 4.29 1.96 -20.99
CA GLU A 27 5.71 2.13 -20.63
C GLU A 27 5.95 2.11 -19.11
N ASP A 28 4.91 2.37 -18.31
CA ASP A 28 4.98 2.39 -16.85
C ASP A 28 4.78 1.00 -16.23
N TYR A 29 4.18 0.04 -16.95
CA TYR A 29 3.62 -1.19 -16.36
C TYR A 29 4.61 -1.96 -15.50
N LYS A 30 5.85 -2.12 -15.96
CA LYS A 30 6.88 -2.83 -15.19
C LYS A 30 7.33 -2.05 -13.96
N LYS A 31 7.39 -0.71 -14.06
CA LYS A 31 7.80 0.16 -12.96
C LYS A 31 6.73 0.19 -11.86
N THR A 32 5.46 0.27 -12.25
CA THR A 32 4.33 0.24 -11.32
C THR A 32 4.16 -1.13 -10.68
N GLU A 33 4.28 -2.22 -11.44
CA GLU A 33 4.25 -3.58 -10.89
C GLU A 33 5.38 -3.80 -9.87
N LEU A 34 6.61 -3.38 -10.17
CA LEU A 34 7.73 -3.46 -9.22
C LEU A 34 7.48 -2.63 -7.96
N MET A 35 7.05 -1.37 -8.10
CA MET A 35 6.76 -0.49 -6.96
C MET A 35 5.64 -1.07 -6.08
N ILE A 36 4.58 -1.62 -6.68
CA ILE A 36 3.48 -2.27 -5.96
C ILE A 36 3.97 -3.53 -5.26
N MET A 37 4.79 -4.36 -5.93
CA MET A 37 5.42 -5.53 -5.31
C MET A 37 6.19 -5.11 -4.05
N ARG A 38 7.00 -4.05 -4.15
CA ARG A 38 7.76 -3.51 -3.00
C ARG A 38 6.85 -3.01 -1.89
N SER A 39 5.77 -2.29 -2.21
CA SER A 39 4.81 -1.72 -1.25
C SER A 39 4.08 -2.77 -0.40
N PHE A 40 3.88 -3.97 -0.94
CA PHE A 40 3.16 -5.06 -0.26
C PHE A 40 4.06 -6.22 0.18
N TRP A 41 5.35 -6.22 -0.18
CA TRP A 41 6.26 -7.33 0.15
C TRP A 41 6.37 -7.58 1.65
N ASN A 42 6.04 -8.79 2.08
CA ASN A 42 6.00 -9.20 3.50
C ASN A 42 5.07 -8.32 4.36
N LYS A 43 4.07 -7.65 3.78
CA LYS A 43 3.17 -6.77 4.52
C LYS A 43 2.10 -7.55 5.28
N TYR A 44 1.43 -8.46 4.59
CA TYR A 44 0.33 -9.27 5.12
C TYR A 44 0.70 -10.75 5.27
N TRP A 45 1.64 -11.24 4.47
CA TRP A 45 2.11 -12.64 4.45
C TRP A 45 3.46 -12.71 3.70
N PRO A 46 4.20 -13.84 3.74
CA PRO A 46 5.48 -13.98 3.06
C PRO A 46 5.42 -13.71 1.55
N GLY A 47 6.08 -12.66 1.06
CA GLY A 47 5.92 -12.18 -0.32
C GLY A 47 4.71 -11.26 -0.49
N CYS A 48 4.09 -11.28 -1.67
CA CYS A 48 2.88 -10.51 -2.00
C CYS A 48 2.24 -11.02 -3.31
N THR A 49 1.05 -10.52 -3.66
CA THR A 49 0.36 -10.82 -4.93
C THR A 49 -0.07 -9.57 -5.70
N GLU A 50 0.13 -8.38 -5.15
CA GLU A 50 -0.47 -7.14 -5.61
C GLU A 50 0.08 -6.67 -6.97
N HIS A 51 1.29 -7.08 -7.34
CA HIS A 51 1.83 -6.88 -8.69
C HIS A 51 1.09 -7.74 -9.74
N LEU A 52 0.73 -8.98 -9.40
CA LEU A 52 -0.16 -9.80 -10.24
C LEU A 52 -1.57 -9.22 -10.31
N LEU A 53 -2.11 -8.77 -9.16
CA LEU A 53 -3.43 -8.10 -9.10
C LEU A 53 -3.49 -6.92 -10.07
N THR A 54 -2.43 -6.12 -10.11
CA THR A 54 -2.36 -4.96 -10.99
C THR A 54 -2.48 -5.37 -12.47
N ARG A 55 -1.78 -6.44 -12.90
CA ARG A 55 -1.91 -6.95 -14.27
C ARG A 55 -3.31 -7.51 -14.55
N ILE A 56 -3.88 -8.27 -13.61
CA ILE A 56 -5.26 -8.76 -13.69
C ILE A 56 -6.26 -7.60 -13.87
N ILE A 57 -6.07 -6.51 -13.13
CA ILE A 57 -6.93 -5.33 -13.23
C ILE A 57 -6.83 -4.71 -14.61
N ARG A 58 -5.63 -4.48 -15.14
CA ARG A 58 -5.45 -3.86 -16.47
C ARG A 58 -6.16 -4.64 -17.58
N ASP A 59 -6.20 -5.97 -17.47
CA ASP A 59 -6.85 -6.86 -18.43
C ASP A 59 -8.37 -7.04 -18.18
N SER A 60 -8.89 -6.50 -17.06
CA SER A 60 -10.29 -6.65 -16.67
C SER A 60 -11.19 -5.71 -17.47
N GLN A 61 -12.37 -6.21 -17.86
CA GLN A 61 -13.43 -5.35 -18.41
C GLN A 61 -14.01 -4.38 -17.38
N GLU A 62 -13.78 -4.65 -16.09
CA GLU A 62 -14.25 -3.82 -14.99
C GLU A 62 -13.24 -2.74 -14.59
N TYR A 63 -12.07 -2.69 -15.23
CA TYR A 63 -11.09 -1.63 -14.98
C TYR A 63 -11.67 -0.25 -15.28
N ILE A 64 -11.41 0.72 -14.40
CA ILE A 64 -11.78 2.12 -14.58
C ILE A 64 -10.48 2.95 -14.76
N PRO A 65 -9.85 2.90 -15.94
CA PRO A 65 -8.59 3.61 -16.20
C PRO A 65 -8.73 5.14 -16.03
N GLU A 66 -9.93 5.68 -16.26
CA GLU A 66 -10.18 7.11 -16.26
C GLU A 66 -10.02 7.75 -14.87
N ILE A 67 -10.17 6.97 -13.80
CA ILE A 67 -9.94 7.42 -12.40
C ILE A 67 -8.75 6.74 -11.73
N SER A 68 -8.10 5.77 -12.38
CA SER A 68 -6.88 5.12 -11.87
C SER A 68 -5.66 6.00 -12.12
N ARG A 69 -4.75 6.10 -11.15
CA ARG A 69 -3.65 7.07 -11.20
C ARG A 69 -2.35 6.48 -10.69
N ILE A 70 -1.26 6.95 -11.28
CA ILE A 70 0.10 6.78 -10.76
C ILE A 70 0.61 8.13 -10.28
N ALA A 71 1.51 8.08 -9.30
CA ALA A 71 2.27 9.20 -8.79
C ALA A 71 3.73 9.02 -9.19
N GLU A 72 4.31 10.07 -9.76
CA GLU A 72 5.68 10.11 -10.25
C GLU A 72 6.43 11.29 -9.63
N ILE A 73 7.68 11.08 -9.22
CA ILE A 73 8.62 12.12 -8.80
C ILE A 73 9.92 11.90 -9.56
N ASP A 74 10.39 12.91 -10.28
CA ASP A 74 11.66 12.90 -11.02
C ASP A 74 11.83 11.66 -11.94
N GLY A 75 10.75 11.23 -12.61
CA GLY A 75 10.78 10.05 -13.50
C GLY A 75 10.61 8.69 -12.80
N GLN A 76 10.59 8.66 -11.47
CA GLN A 76 10.35 7.46 -10.67
C GLN A 76 8.87 7.35 -10.30
N ILE A 77 8.27 6.18 -10.52
CA ILE A 77 6.94 5.85 -9.99
C ILE A 77 7.05 5.62 -8.48
N VAL A 78 6.32 6.42 -7.70
CA VAL A 78 6.36 6.42 -6.24
C VAL A 78 5.02 6.08 -5.60
N GLY A 79 3.96 5.92 -6.39
CA GLY A 79 2.67 5.44 -5.89
C GLY A 79 1.70 5.12 -7.02
N ALA A 80 0.67 4.35 -6.71
CA ALA A 80 -0.40 4.02 -7.66
C ALA A 80 -1.70 3.70 -6.93
N ILE A 81 -2.83 3.92 -7.61
CA ILE A 81 -4.15 3.50 -7.19
C ILE A 81 -4.95 3.03 -8.40
N TYR A 82 -5.50 1.82 -8.32
CA TYR A 82 -6.28 1.19 -9.39
C TYR A 82 -7.71 0.96 -8.95
N TYR A 83 -8.64 1.34 -9.81
CA TYR A 83 -10.07 1.20 -9.58
C TYR A 83 -10.69 0.18 -10.52
N THR A 84 -11.61 -0.61 -9.99
CA THR A 84 -12.51 -1.45 -10.77
C THR A 84 -13.95 -1.13 -10.43
N LYS A 85 -14.87 -1.47 -11.32
CA LYS A 85 -16.29 -1.55 -11.01
C LYS A 85 -16.52 -2.69 -10.03
N ALA A 86 -17.45 -2.47 -9.12
CA ALA A 86 -18.02 -3.48 -8.26
C ALA A 86 -19.51 -3.20 -8.09
N TRP A 87 -20.22 -4.08 -7.41
CA TRP A 87 -21.67 -3.97 -7.27
C TRP A 87 -22.13 -4.17 -5.85
N ILE A 88 -23.15 -3.41 -5.46
CA ILE A 88 -23.96 -3.72 -4.29
C ILE A 88 -25.23 -4.41 -4.76
N VAL A 89 -25.45 -5.64 -4.28
CA VAL A 89 -26.56 -6.51 -4.73
C VAL A 89 -27.50 -6.81 -3.57
N ASP A 90 -28.79 -6.54 -3.75
CA ASP A 90 -29.89 -6.87 -2.82
C ASP A 90 -31.06 -7.49 -3.61
N GLY A 91 -31.13 -8.83 -3.59
CA GLY A 91 -32.11 -9.59 -4.38
C GLY A 91 -31.93 -9.37 -5.89
N LYS A 92 -32.88 -8.68 -6.53
CA LYS A 92 -32.83 -8.32 -7.96
C LYS A 92 -32.20 -6.95 -8.21
N SER A 93 -32.00 -6.15 -7.17
CA SER A 93 -31.37 -4.83 -7.27
C SER A 93 -29.86 -4.98 -7.39
N ARG A 94 -29.27 -4.27 -8.35
CA ARG A 94 -27.82 -4.23 -8.58
C ARG A 94 -27.40 -2.79 -8.84
N HIS A 95 -26.54 -2.26 -7.97
CA HIS A 95 -26.02 -0.90 -8.08
C HIS A 95 -24.54 -0.96 -8.40
N GLU A 96 -24.11 -0.34 -9.50
CA GLU A 96 -22.69 -0.18 -9.82
C GLU A 96 -22.07 0.88 -8.90
N ILE A 97 -20.91 0.54 -8.35
CA ILE A 97 -20.05 1.39 -7.53
C ILE A 97 -18.61 1.20 -7.99
N ALA A 98 -17.68 2.02 -7.49
CA ALA A 98 -16.26 1.77 -7.67
C ALA A 98 -15.66 1.10 -6.43
N THR A 99 -14.72 0.18 -6.62
CA THR A 99 -13.78 -0.28 -5.59
C THR A 99 -12.37 0.08 -6.04
N PHE A 100 -11.41 0.07 -5.12
CA PHE A 100 -10.01 0.20 -5.47
C PHE A 100 -9.14 -0.76 -4.67
N GLY A 101 -8.02 -1.10 -5.28
CA GLY A 101 -7.04 -2.00 -4.72
C GLY A 101 -6.14 -2.48 -5.87
N PRO A 102 -4.82 -2.32 -5.79
CA PRO A 102 -4.08 -1.73 -4.67
C PRO A 102 -4.11 -0.19 -4.66
N LEU A 103 -4.04 0.39 -3.46
CA LEU A 103 -3.45 1.71 -3.23
C LEU A 103 -2.04 1.46 -2.67
N ALA A 104 -1.02 1.79 -3.46
CA ALA A 104 0.37 1.50 -3.18
C ALA A 104 1.20 2.79 -3.12
N VAL A 105 2.18 2.82 -2.21
CA VAL A 105 3.22 3.84 -2.15
C VAL A 105 4.56 3.11 -2.07
N GLU A 106 5.55 3.59 -2.83
CA GLU A 106 6.90 3.07 -2.76
C GLU A 106 7.39 3.15 -1.31
N PRO A 107 7.83 2.04 -0.69
CA PRO A 107 8.16 2.02 0.73
C PRO A 107 9.18 3.08 1.15
N THR A 108 10.12 3.41 0.26
CA THR A 108 11.13 4.45 0.50
C THR A 108 10.62 5.89 0.41
N TRP A 109 9.34 6.08 0.08
CA TRP A 109 8.64 7.35 -0.01
C TRP A 109 7.41 7.42 0.92
N GLU A 110 7.15 6.39 1.73
CA GLU A 110 6.06 6.41 2.71
C GLU A 110 6.19 7.60 3.70
N GLY A 111 5.06 8.06 4.25
CA GLY A 111 5.05 9.22 5.15
C GLY A 111 5.13 10.60 4.47
N ASN A 112 5.21 10.65 3.13
CA ASN A 112 5.24 11.88 2.32
C ASN A 112 3.88 12.25 1.67
N ASP A 113 2.77 11.73 2.20
CA ASP A 113 1.39 12.00 1.76
C ASP A 113 1.07 11.64 0.28
N ILE A 114 1.90 10.84 -0.39
CA ILE A 114 1.67 10.38 -1.78
C ILE A 114 0.34 9.63 -1.90
N GLY A 115 0.08 8.67 -0.99
CA GLY A 115 -1.18 7.93 -0.98
C GLY A 115 -2.39 8.85 -0.74
N GLY A 116 -2.23 9.89 0.08
CA GLY A 116 -3.26 10.90 0.30
C GLY A 116 -3.50 11.78 -0.93
N ALA A 117 -2.45 12.16 -1.64
CA ALA A 117 -2.54 12.93 -2.89
C ALA A 117 -3.26 12.13 -3.98
N LEU A 118 -2.93 10.84 -4.15
CA LEU A 118 -3.63 9.92 -5.04
C LEU A 118 -5.12 9.83 -4.69
N MET A 119 -5.45 9.53 -3.43
CA MET A 119 -6.85 9.44 -2.97
C MET A 119 -7.65 10.70 -3.26
N ARG A 120 -7.09 11.88 -2.94
CA ARG A 120 -7.78 13.16 -3.17
C ARG A 120 -8.02 13.42 -4.65
N GLU A 121 -7.08 13.06 -5.52
CA GLU A 121 -7.24 13.23 -6.96
C GLU A 121 -8.30 12.27 -7.53
N THR A 122 -8.23 10.98 -7.18
CA THR A 122 -9.13 9.97 -7.71
C THR A 122 -10.56 10.11 -7.20
N ILE A 123 -10.77 10.58 -5.95
CA ILE A 123 -12.09 10.94 -5.44
C ILE A 123 -12.71 12.07 -6.29
N LYS A 124 -11.96 13.12 -6.61
CA LYS A 124 -12.45 14.22 -7.47
C LYS A 124 -12.83 13.72 -8.86
N LEU A 125 -12.04 12.81 -9.42
CA LEU A 125 -12.30 12.22 -10.73
C LEU A 125 -13.55 11.33 -10.71
N ALA A 126 -13.71 10.49 -9.67
CA ALA A 126 -14.89 9.66 -9.48
C ALA A 126 -16.18 10.50 -9.36
N GLN A 127 -16.12 11.62 -8.60
CA GLN A 127 -17.23 12.57 -8.52
C GLN A 127 -17.58 13.18 -9.89
N LYS A 128 -16.58 13.59 -10.68
CA LYS A 128 -16.79 14.15 -12.01
C LYS A 128 -17.42 13.15 -12.99
N GLN A 129 -17.19 11.86 -12.80
CA GLN A 129 -17.80 10.80 -13.60
C GLN A 129 -19.21 10.41 -13.13
N GLY A 130 -19.70 10.97 -12.02
CA GLY A 130 -21.00 10.63 -11.47
C GLY A 130 -21.07 9.25 -10.81
N ILE A 131 -19.93 8.68 -10.41
CA ILE A 131 -19.90 7.44 -9.63
C ILE A 131 -20.63 7.67 -8.31
N ALA A 132 -21.54 6.76 -7.95
CA ALA A 132 -22.40 6.94 -6.77
C ALA A 132 -21.64 6.88 -5.44
N GLY A 133 -20.65 5.99 -5.36
CA GLY A 133 -19.79 5.87 -4.20
C GLY A 133 -18.65 4.90 -4.44
N ILE A 134 -17.70 4.92 -3.51
CA ILE A 134 -16.56 4.00 -3.48
C ILE A 134 -16.73 3.06 -2.29
N VAL A 135 -16.58 1.76 -2.49
CA VAL A 135 -16.63 0.76 -1.41
C VAL A 135 -15.37 -0.08 -1.49
N ILE A 136 -14.71 -0.30 -0.34
CA ILE A 136 -13.47 -1.07 -0.24
C ILE A 136 -13.50 -2.01 0.95
N ILE A 137 -12.59 -2.99 0.95
CA ILE A 137 -12.18 -3.72 2.13
C ILE A 137 -10.76 -3.26 2.50
N GLY A 138 -10.59 -2.58 3.62
CA GLY A 138 -9.31 -2.01 4.01
C GLY A 138 -9.25 -1.49 5.45
N GLU A 139 -8.15 -0.81 5.77
CA GLU A 139 -7.79 -0.42 7.14
C GLU A 139 -8.76 0.64 7.73
N PRO A 140 -9.57 0.29 8.76
CA PRO A 140 -10.69 1.12 9.22
C PRO A 140 -10.26 2.41 9.92
N TYR A 141 -8.99 2.51 10.32
CA TYR A 141 -8.42 3.71 10.93
C TYR A 141 -7.70 4.62 9.93
N TYR A 142 -7.40 4.13 8.72
CA TYR A 142 -6.70 4.91 7.70
C TYR A 142 -7.67 5.76 6.88
N TYR A 143 -8.72 5.15 6.32
CA TYR A 143 -9.62 5.78 5.35
C TYR A 143 -10.59 6.86 5.87
N PRO A 144 -10.98 6.92 7.17
CA PRO A 144 -11.86 7.99 7.66
C PRO A 144 -11.35 9.41 7.39
N ARG A 145 -10.03 9.61 7.27
CA ARG A 145 -9.42 10.91 6.92
C ARG A 145 -9.85 11.45 5.55
N PHE A 146 -10.36 10.58 4.66
CA PHE A 146 -10.88 10.94 3.33
C PHE A 146 -12.41 10.93 3.27
N GLY A 147 -13.09 10.79 4.41
CA GLY A 147 -14.55 10.75 4.50
C GLY A 147 -15.17 9.35 4.36
N PHE A 148 -14.36 8.28 4.36
CA PHE A 148 -14.92 6.92 4.40
C PHE A 148 -15.57 6.64 5.74
N GLU A 149 -16.71 5.96 5.68
CA GLU A 149 -17.49 5.51 6.81
C GLU A 149 -17.58 3.98 6.82
N ARG A 150 -17.92 3.39 7.97
CA ARG A 150 -18.16 1.94 8.04
C ARG A 150 -19.40 1.56 7.22
N ALA A 151 -19.28 0.50 6.44
CA ALA A 151 -20.36 -0.05 5.60
C ALA A 151 -21.61 -0.48 6.38
N SER A 152 -21.45 -0.81 7.67
CA SER A 152 -22.55 -1.18 8.57
C SER A 152 -23.62 -0.09 8.66
N LYS A 153 -23.26 1.20 8.53
CA LYS A 153 -24.20 2.33 8.46
C LYS A 153 -25.15 2.24 7.26
N TYR A 154 -24.71 1.61 6.18
CA TYR A 154 -25.44 1.45 4.91
C TYR A 154 -26.03 0.04 4.74
N LYS A 155 -25.90 -0.83 5.76
CA LYS A 155 -26.29 -2.25 5.65
C LYS A 155 -25.60 -2.95 4.47
N ILE A 156 -24.35 -2.57 4.20
CA ILE A 156 -23.49 -3.22 3.21
C ILE A 156 -22.63 -4.29 3.91
N THR A 157 -22.50 -5.45 3.27
CA THR A 157 -21.81 -6.64 3.78
C THR A 157 -20.87 -7.21 2.72
N ASP A 158 -19.99 -8.15 3.06
CA ASP A 158 -19.23 -8.93 2.07
C ASP A 158 -20.16 -9.83 1.23
N ALA A 159 -19.60 -10.49 0.21
CA ALA A 159 -20.36 -11.41 -0.65
C ALA A 159 -21.09 -12.54 0.12
N ARG A 160 -20.61 -12.89 1.32
CA ARG A 160 -21.18 -13.93 2.19
C ARG A 160 -22.21 -13.38 3.18
N GLY A 161 -22.45 -12.06 3.20
CA GLY A 161 -23.37 -11.42 4.13
C GLY A 161 -22.75 -11.09 5.50
N LYS A 162 -21.43 -11.13 5.63
CA LYS A 162 -20.72 -10.76 6.86
C LYS A 162 -20.48 -9.25 6.89
N SER A 163 -20.68 -8.65 8.06
CA SER A 163 -20.34 -7.25 8.34
C SER A 163 -19.11 -7.19 9.24
N PHE A 164 -18.19 -6.30 8.94
CA PHE A 164 -16.97 -6.02 9.72
C PHE A 164 -16.46 -4.61 9.41
N ASP A 165 -15.62 -4.09 10.29
CA ASP A 165 -15.20 -2.67 10.28
C ASP A 165 -14.38 -2.31 9.05
N GLU A 166 -13.68 -3.27 8.45
CA GLU A 166 -12.82 -3.09 7.29
C GLU A 166 -13.60 -2.83 6.00
N ILE A 167 -14.91 -3.13 5.96
CA ILE A 167 -15.74 -2.72 4.81
C ILE A 167 -16.05 -1.24 4.97
N MET A 168 -15.46 -0.42 4.11
CA MET A 168 -15.52 1.04 4.19
C MET A 168 -16.18 1.62 2.95
N VAL A 169 -16.95 2.69 3.13
CA VAL A 169 -17.81 3.32 2.13
C VAL A 169 -17.55 4.81 2.09
N LEU A 170 -17.34 5.36 0.90
CA LEU A 170 -17.35 6.79 0.63
C LEU A 170 -18.53 7.12 -0.32
N PRO A 171 -19.65 7.64 0.20
CA PRO A 171 -20.73 8.15 -0.63
C PRO A 171 -20.24 9.37 -1.43
N LEU A 172 -20.50 9.38 -2.73
CA LEU A 172 -20.10 10.49 -3.62
C LEU A 172 -21.28 11.33 -4.10
N ASN A 173 -22.50 10.81 -4.00
CA ASN A 173 -23.73 11.54 -4.29
C ASN A 173 -24.89 11.14 -3.35
N ALA A 174 -26.02 11.83 -3.47
CA ALA A 174 -27.19 11.61 -2.62
C ALA A 174 -27.85 10.23 -2.82
N ASP A 175 -27.76 9.67 -4.03
CA ASP A 175 -28.38 8.40 -4.40
C ASP A 175 -27.78 7.22 -3.62
N PHE A 176 -26.53 7.34 -3.19
CA PHE A 176 -25.84 6.31 -2.41
C PHE A 176 -26.56 5.99 -1.09
N SER A 177 -27.27 6.96 -0.50
CA SER A 177 -27.98 6.76 0.78
C SER A 177 -29.06 5.66 0.74
N LEU A 178 -29.51 5.27 -0.46
CA LEU A 178 -30.51 4.23 -0.66
C LEU A 178 -29.91 2.84 -0.95
N ILE A 179 -28.60 2.77 -1.20
CA ILE A 179 -27.88 1.56 -1.59
C ILE A 179 -27.57 0.71 -0.34
N ARG A 180 -27.86 -0.59 -0.42
CA ARG A 180 -27.64 -1.61 0.62
C ARG A 180 -27.48 -2.98 -0.03
N GLY A 181 -26.89 -3.94 0.67
CA GLY A 181 -26.78 -5.32 0.21
C GLY A 181 -25.37 -5.90 0.33
N LYS A 182 -25.02 -6.80 -0.59
CA LYS A 182 -23.73 -7.48 -0.62
C LYS A 182 -22.80 -6.79 -1.60
N LEU A 183 -21.57 -6.49 -1.16
CA LEU A 183 -20.48 -6.09 -2.04
C LEU A 183 -20.02 -7.30 -2.86
N ILE A 184 -20.08 -7.15 -4.17
CA ILE A 184 -19.63 -8.13 -5.16
C ILE A 184 -18.55 -7.44 -6.01
N GLU A 185 -17.32 -7.89 -5.90
CA GLU A 185 -16.19 -7.42 -6.70
C GLU A 185 -16.11 -8.17 -8.04
N SER A 186 -15.21 -7.73 -8.92
CA SER A 186 -14.95 -8.43 -10.18
C SER A 186 -14.51 -9.88 -9.94
N SER A 187 -15.10 -10.82 -10.67
CA SER A 187 -14.67 -12.22 -10.64
C SER A 187 -13.24 -12.41 -11.14
N ASP A 188 -12.67 -11.43 -11.86
CA ASP A 188 -11.27 -11.48 -12.28
C ASP A 188 -10.31 -11.59 -11.09
N PHE A 189 -10.69 -11.12 -9.89
CA PHE A 189 -9.86 -11.26 -8.70
C PHE A 189 -9.67 -12.72 -8.27
N GLU A 190 -10.53 -13.65 -8.69
CA GLU A 190 -10.32 -15.10 -8.49
C GLU A 190 -9.05 -15.61 -9.18
N LYS A 191 -8.59 -14.93 -10.25
CA LYS A 191 -7.33 -15.26 -10.94
C LYS A 191 -6.09 -15.09 -10.06
N LEU A 192 -6.19 -14.37 -8.94
CA LEU A 192 -5.11 -14.30 -7.93
C LEU A 192 -4.80 -15.66 -7.29
N GLY A 193 -5.73 -16.63 -7.37
CA GLY A 193 -5.51 -17.99 -6.93
C GLY A 193 -4.59 -18.83 -7.84
N ASP A 194 -4.21 -18.33 -9.02
CA ASP A 194 -3.26 -19.01 -9.92
C ASP A 194 -1.82 -18.79 -9.44
N GLU A 195 -1.34 -19.70 -8.58
CA GLU A 195 0.04 -19.69 -8.07
C GLU A 195 1.09 -19.77 -9.19
N ALA A 196 0.79 -20.45 -10.30
CA ALA A 196 1.71 -20.55 -11.43
C ALA A 196 1.80 -19.23 -12.19
N ALA A 197 0.70 -18.48 -12.31
CA ALA A 197 0.74 -17.11 -12.83
C ALA A 197 1.56 -16.18 -11.93
N LEU A 198 1.39 -16.28 -10.61
CA LEU A 198 2.18 -15.52 -9.65
C LEU A 198 3.68 -15.82 -9.77
N LEU A 199 4.05 -17.10 -9.92
CA LEU A 199 5.45 -17.48 -10.11
C LEU A 199 6.02 -16.88 -11.40
N ARG A 200 5.32 -17.05 -12.53
CA ARG A 200 5.75 -16.52 -13.84
C ARG A 200 5.96 -15.01 -13.83
N ILE A 201 5.05 -14.25 -13.25
CA ILE A 201 5.22 -12.77 -13.19
C ILE A 201 6.33 -12.38 -12.21
N SER A 202 6.53 -13.13 -11.13
CA SER A 202 7.57 -12.82 -10.15
C SER A 202 8.99 -13.02 -10.70
N GLU A 203 9.18 -13.93 -11.66
CA GLU A 203 10.45 -14.11 -12.40
C GLU A 203 10.85 -12.87 -13.22
N GLU A 204 9.91 -11.94 -13.48
CA GLU A 204 10.18 -10.69 -14.19
C GLU A 204 10.85 -9.61 -13.30
N PHE A 205 10.91 -9.83 -11.98
CA PHE A 205 11.32 -8.85 -10.99
C PHE A 205 12.48 -9.33 -10.10
N PRO A 206 13.19 -8.42 -9.41
CA PRO A 206 14.21 -8.80 -8.43
C PRO A 206 13.63 -9.67 -7.31
N GLU A 207 14.41 -10.66 -6.89
CA GLU A 207 14.07 -11.47 -5.72
C GLU A 207 14.29 -10.69 -4.42
N TYR A 208 13.33 -10.81 -3.50
CA TYR A 208 13.40 -10.25 -2.16
C TYR A 208 13.21 -11.35 -1.12
N ARG A 209 13.93 -11.25 0.01
CA ARG A 209 13.83 -12.24 1.10
C ARG A 209 12.39 -12.24 1.65
N LYS A 210 11.80 -13.41 1.84
CA LYS A 210 10.49 -13.55 2.48
C LYS A 210 10.65 -13.69 3.99
N VAL A 211 9.62 -13.33 4.75
CA VAL A 211 9.55 -13.67 6.18
C VAL A 211 9.16 -15.13 6.35
N LYS A 212 9.73 -15.82 7.35
CA LYS A 212 9.50 -17.25 7.60
C LYS A 212 8.17 -17.57 8.28
N VAL A 213 7.51 -16.57 8.89
CA VAL A 213 6.29 -16.76 9.69
C VAL A 213 5.09 -16.06 9.06
N LYS A 214 3.95 -16.76 9.06
CA LYS A 214 2.66 -16.25 8.59
C LYS A 214 1.82 -15.62 9.70
N GLU A 215 1.98 -16.08 10.95
CA GLU A 215 1.18 -15.63 12.10
C GLU A 215 1.95 -14.63 12.97
N GLY A 216 1.31 -13.51 13.31
CA GLY A 216 1.84 -12.51 14.26
C GLY A 216 2.76 -11.45 13.66
N PHE A 217 3.16 -11.57 12.40
CA PHE A 217 3.94 -10.56 11.69
C PHE A 217 3.07 -9.88 10.61
N MET A 218 2.68 -8.63 10.87
CA MET A 218 2.14 -7.72 9.86
C MET A 218 2.98 -6.45 9.89
N GLN A 219 3.38 -5.95 8.72
CA GLN A 219 3.87 -4.58 8.63
C GLN A 219 2.65 -3.66 8.71
N ILE A 220 2.40 -3.15 9.91
CA ILE A 220 1.36 -2.16 10.19
C ILE A 220 1.97 -0.78 9.95
N PHE A 221 1.15 0.18 9.51
CA PHE A 221 1.57 1.56 9.23
C PHE A 221 2.61 2.10 10.23
N GLU A 222 3.63 2.78 9.71
CA GLU A 222 4.76 3.39 10.42
C GLU A 222 5.84 2.42 10.93
N GLN A 223 5.65 1.11 10.80
CA GLN A 223 6.66 0.12 11.17
C GLN A 223 7.19 -0.64 9.96
N HIS A 224 8.52 -0.65 9.84
CA HIS A 224 9.23 -1.19 8.69
C HIS A 224 10.08 -2.38 9.14
N LEU A 225 10.29 -3.32 8.22
CA LEU A 225 11.26 -4.40 8.39
C LEU A 225 12.59 -4.01 7.75
N GLY A 226 13.67 -4.07 8.51
CA GLY A 226 15.02 -3.83 8.01
C GLY A 226 16.03 -4.81 8.59
N VAL A 227 17.27 -4.71 8.12
CA VAL A 227 18.39 -5.52 8.61
C VAL A 227 19.48 -4.59 9.11
N VAL A 228 19.97 -4.79 10.34
CA VAL A 228 21.10 -4.02 10.84
C VAL A 228 22.35 -4.39 10.05
N GLU A 229 22.99 -3.41 9.42
CA GLU A 229 24.19 -3.61 8.62
C GLU A 229 25.46 -3.33 9.41
N SER A 230 25.48 -2.24 10.18
CA SER A 230 26.58 -1.90 11.08
C SER A 230 26.08 -1.25 12.36
N VAL A 231 26.93 -1.26 13.38
CA VAL A 231 26.67 -0.60 14.67
C VAL A 231 27.89 0.23 15.04
N GLU A 232 27.68 1.53 15.23
CA GLU A 232 28.73 2.51 15.51
C GLU A 232 28.26 3.47 16.61
N ASN A 233 28.94 3.49 17.76
CA ASN A 233 28.63 4.40 18.88
C ASN A 233 27.13 4.44 19.28
N ASP A 234 26.52 3.26 19.46
CA ASP A 234 25.09 3.07 19.77
C ASP A 234 24.12 3.57 18.68
N ILE A 235 24.62 3.85 17.47
CA ILE A 235 23.82 4.07 16.26
C ILE A 235 23.80 2.77 15.45
N TYR A 236 22.60 2.31 15.11
CA TYR A 236 22.37 1.10 14.33
C TYR A 236 21.99 1.53 12.92
N ASN A 237 22.85 1.22 11.95
CA ASN A 237 22.60 1.51 10.55
C ASN A 237 21.72 0.40 9.98
N VAL A 238 20.43 0.68 9.86
CA VAL A 238 19.42 -0.27 9.39
C VAL A 238 19.28 -0.15 7.89
N ARG A 239 19.62 -1.23 7.17
CA ARG A 239 19.32 -1.34 5.74
C ARG A 239 17.82 -1.57 5.55
N TYR A 240 17.21 -0.66 4.81
CA TYR A 240 15.82 -0.69 4.41
C TYR A 240 15.73 -0.43 2.91
N TRP A 241 15.46 -1.48 2.15
CA TRP A 241 15.66 -1.49 0.70
C TRP A 241 17.08 -1.02 0.34
N GLU A 242 17.22 -0.04 -0.56
CA GLU A 242 18.49 0.57 -0.91
C GLU A 242 18.97 1.64 0.08
N LYS A 243 18.15 2.04 1.07
CA LYS A 243 18.49 3.08 2.03
C LYS A 243 19.21 2.49 3.25
N LEU A 244 20.15 3.25 3.78
CA LEU A 244 20.77 2.99 5.07
C LEU A 244 20.29 4.05 6.07
N ILE A 245 19.48 3.62 7.04
CA ILE A 245 18.79 4.51 7.96
C ILE A 245 19.44 4.40 9.33
N PRO A 246 20.05 5.47 9.86
CA PRO A 246 20.57 5.47 11.22
C PRO A 246 19.40 5.47 12.22
N ALA A 247 19.43 4.53 13.16
CA ALA A 247 18.42 4.38 14.19
C ALA A 247 19.06 4.16 15.56
N LYS A 248 18.36 4.57 16.62
CA LYS A 248 18.66 4.18 17.99
C LYS A 248 17.71 3.10 18.48
N LEU A 249 17.99 2.53 19.64
CA LEU A 249 17.05 1.60 20.28
C LEU A 249 15.92 2.40 20.93
N ALA A 250 14.69 1.94 20.76
CA ALA A 250 13.62 2.33 21.67
C ALA A 250 13.98 1.88 23.10
N GLY A 251 13.58 2.64 24.13
CA GLY A 251 14.06 2.45 25.50
C GLY A 251 13.91 1.04 26.09
N ASP A 252 12.80 0.36 25.75
CA ASP A 252 12.49 -0.99 26.26
C ASP A 252 12.60 -2.04 25.14
N ILE A 253 13.82 -2.45 24.78
CA ILE A 253 14.01 -3.62 23.90
C ILE A 253 14.70 -4.79 24.61
N ASN A 254 14.24 -6.00 24.30
CA ASN A 254 14.65 -7.24 24.98
C ASN A 254 16.09 -7.67 24.68
N GLU A 255 16.67 -7.23 23.56
CA GLU A 255 18.00 -7.62 23.11
C GLU A 255 18.62 -6.50 22.25
N LYS A 256 19.94 -6.29 22.36
CA LYS A 256 20.66 -5.37 21.47
C LYS A 256 20.90 -6.05 20.11
N PRO A 257 20.44 -5.48 18.99
CA PRO A 257 20.70 -6.06 17.67
C PRO A 257 22.18 -5.93 17.30
N LYS A 258 22.63 -6.77 16.37
CA LYS A 258 23.98 -6.76 15.81
C LYS A 258 23.91 -6.77 14.29
N ALA A 259 25.03 -6.63 13.60
CA ALA A 259 25.06 -6.79 12.14
C ALA A 259 24.43 -8.14 11.74
N GLY A 260 23.51 -8.09 10.76
CA GLY A 260 22.69 -9.22 10.32
C GLY A 260 21.39 -9.43 11.10
N SER A 261 21.11 -8.68 12.17
CA SER A 261 19.84 -8.78 12.89
C SER A 261 18.68 -8.21 12.07
N ASP A 262 17.62 -9.00 11.91
CA ASP A 262 16.34 -8.51 11.39
C ASP A 262 15.66 -7.66 12.48
N VAL A 263 15.20 -6.47 12.11
CA VAL A 263 14.62 -5.51 13.07
C VAL A 263 13.34 -4.89 12.55
N ARG A 264 12.42 -4.62 13.48
CA ARG A 264 11.31 -3.71 13.24
C ARG A 264 11.71 -2.32 13.70
N PHE A 265 11.55 -1.34 12.84
CA PHE A 265 11.92 0.03 13.17
C PHE A 265 10.91 1.06 12.66
N LYS A 266 10.83 2.18 13.37
CA LYS A 266 10.07 3.37 12.96
C LYS A 266 11.03 4.30 12.24
N TRP A 267 10.73 4.62 10.98
CA TRP A 267 11.53 5.55 10.20
C TRP A 267 10.98 6.96 10.36
N ASN A 268 11.76 7.82 11.03
CA ASN A 268 11.45 9.24 11.14
C ASN A 268 12.22 10.03 10.10
N HIS A 269 11.54 10.50 9.06
CA HIS A 269 12.15 11.23 7.94
C HIS A 269 12.75 12.59 8.35
N GLY A 270 12.28 13.19 9.45
CA GLY A 270 12.74 14.49 9.92
C GLY A 270 13.46 14.45 11.27
N GLY A 271 13.79 13.26 11.78
CA GLY A 271 14.31 13.11 13.12
C GLY A 271 14.97 11.77 13.38
N GLU A 272 15.08 11.40 14.64
CA GLU A 272 15.71 10.14 15.05
C GLU A 272 14.77 8.96 14.78
N SER A 273 15.29 7.95 14.09
CA SER A 273 14.60 6.68 13.85
C SER A 273 14.86 5.70 14.99
N GLU A 274 13.92 4.78 15.23
CA GLU A 274 13.96 3.91 16.41
C GLU A 274 13.72 2.44 16.05
N ILE A 275 14.63 1.56 16.51
CA ILE A 275 14.42 0.12 16.51
C ILE A 275 13.48 -0.22 17.67
N THR A 276 12.33 -0.80 17.34
CA THR A 276 11.27 -1.14 18.30
C THR A 276 11.24 -2.63 18.65
N MET A 277 11.85 -3.47 17.82
CA MET A 277 11.90 -4.91 18.04
C MET A 277 13.07 -5.52 17.27
N VAL A 278 13.67 -6.55 17.86
CA VAL A 278 14.69 -7.38 17.23
C VAL A 278 14.10 -8.77 17.03
N PHE A 279 14.27 -9.32 15.84
CA PHE A 279 13.86 -10.68 15.52
C PHE A 279 15.07 -11.59 15.36
N LYS A 280 14.88 -12.88 15.65
CA LYS A 280 15.86 -13.92 15.39
C LYS A 280 15.47 -14.68 14.13
N ASN A 281 16.25 -14.50 13.07
CA ASN A 281 16.13 -15.25 11.82
C ASN A 281 14.75 -15.16 11.16
N LEU A 282 14.14 -13.96 11.15
CA LEU A 282 12.80 -13.74 10.61
C LEU A 282 12.78 -13.87 9.09
N LEU A 283 13.81 -13.35 8.41
CA LEU A 283 13.93 -13.46 6.96
C LEU A 283 14.57 -14.80 6.57
N GLU A 284 14.11 -15.36 5.44
CA GLU A 284 14.76 -16.47 4.73
C GLU A 284 16.23 -16.16 4.47
N GLU A 285 17.10 -17.18 4.41
CA GLU A 285 18.55 -16.95 4.21
C GLU A 285 18.86 -16.32 2.85
#